data_AF-A0A4Z0ZQG8-F1
#
_entry.id   AF-A0A4Z0ZQG8-F1
#
_cell.length_a   1.000
_cell.length_b   1.000
_cell.length_c   1.000
_cell.angle_alpha   90.00
_cell.angle_beta   90.00
_cell.angle_gamma   90.00
#
_symmetry.space_group_name_H-M   'P 1'
#
loop_
_entity.id
_entity.type
_entity.pdbx_description
1 polymer ?
#
loop_
_entity_poly.entity_id
_entity_poly.type
_entity_poly.pdbx_seq_one_letter_code
_entity_poly.pdbx_strand_id
1 'polypeptide(L)'
;MTSCILFSKEKTNPTLPTISEKRQMYKSGEYLFATNEDVPLEELRSLFDEFGIISLEPLIIRDRSFKVVLEKDPGLPILEAKAKQFGKIRYIERNQIMQKYKSNP
;
A
#
# COMPACT_ATOMS: atom_id res chain seq x y z
N MET A 1 -41.45 55.79 3.96
CA MET A 1 -40.89 55.42 2.65
C MET A 1 -39.50 56.04 2.49
N THR A 2 -38.42 55.37 2.93
CA THR A 2 -37.07 55.54 2.36
C THR A 2 -36.13 54.42 2.86
N SER A 3 -35.35 53.92 1.92
CA SER A 3 -33.97 53.39 2.04
C SER A 3 -33.70 51.96 2.55
N CYS A 4 -32.94 51.29 1.68
CA CYS A 4 -32.33 49.96 1.71
C CYS A 4 -31.37 49.73 2.90
N ILE A 5 -31.12 48.46 3.28
CA ILE A 5 -29.88 47.70 2.98
C ILE A 5 -30.22 46.18 3.07
N LEU A 6 -30.15 45.46 1.94
CA LEU A 6 -30.08 43.99 1.95
C LEU A 6 -28.64 43.58 2.27
N PHE A 7 -28.43 42.95 3.43
CA PHE A 7 -27.21 42.21 3.71
C PHE A 7 -27.28 40.84 3.02
N SER A 8 -26.64 40.70 1.86
CA SER A 8 -26.33 39.40 1.28
C SER A 8 -25.23 38.75 2.12
N LYS A 9 -25.59 37.80 2.99
CA LYS A 9 -24.63 36.86 3.56
C LYS A 9 -24.29 35.83 2.49
N GLU A 10 -23.14 36.02 1.85
CA GLU A 10 -22.46 34.99 1.07
C GLU A 10 -22.18 33.81 2.01
N LYS A 11 -22.88 32.69 1.79
CA LYS A 11 -22.54 31.40 2.41
C LYS A 11 -21.25 30.93 1.76
N THR A 12 -20.12 31.23 2.38
CA THR A 12 -18.86 30.52 2.12
C THR A 12 -19.09 29.04 2.42
N ASN A 13 -19.28 28.27 1.35
CA ASN A 13 -19.20 26.81 1.37
C ASN A 13 -17.85 26.43 2.01
N PRO A 14 -17.80 25.57 3.05
CA PRO A 14 -16.53 25.01 3.45
C PRO A 14 -16.05 24.10 2.32
N THR A 15 -15.04 24.58 1.58
CA THR A 15 -14.25 23.76 0.66
C THR A 15 -13.73 22.56 1.44
N LEU A 16 -14.28 21.38 1.15
CA LEU A 16 -13.78 20.10 1.63
C LEU A 16 -12.27 20.05 1.36
N PRO A 17 -11.42 19.84 2.38
CA PRO A 17 -10.02 19.56 2.11
C PRO A 17 -9.96 18.31 1.23
N THR A 18 -9.30 18.46 0.08
CA THR A 18 -8.98 17.42 -0.87
C THR A 18 -8.50 16.17 -0.14
N ILE A 19 -9.09 15.03 -0.44
CA ILE A 19 -8.92 13.71 0.21
C ILE A 19 -7.52 13.11 -0.08
N SER A 20 -6.52 13.94 -0.40
CA SER A 20 -5.22 13.53 -0.95
C SER A 20 -4.15 13.20 0.10
N GLU A 21 -4.47 13.24 1.40
CA GLU A 21 -3.60 12.75 2.46
C GLU A 21 -4.41 11.90 3.45
N LYS A 22 -5.09 10.87 2.95
CA LYS A 22 -5.35 9.70 3.79
C LYS A 22 -3.99 9.13 4.16
N ARG A 23 -3.45 9.55 5.32
CA ARG A 23 -2.15 9.16 5.91
C ARG A 23 -1.74 7.82 5.33
N GLN A 24 -0.70 7.78 4.50
CA GLN A 24 -0.31 6.57 3.80
C GLN A 24 0.06 5.51 4.86
N MET A 25 -0.87 4.60 5.16
CA MET A 25 -0.75 3.58 6.22
C MET A 25 0.19 2.43 5.82
N TYR A 26 0.85 2.55 4.67
CA TYR A 26 1.63 1.51 4.03
C TYR A 26 2.93 2.12 3.50
N LYS A 27 4.01 1.34 3.54
CA LYS A 27 5.23 1.73 2.86
C LYS A 27 5.09 1.42 1.37
N SER A 28 5.26 2.43 0.52
CA SER A 28 5.26 2.22 -0.93
C SER A 28 6.41 1.30 -1.34
N GLY A 29 6.12 0.40 -2.30
CA GLY A 29 7.08 -0.58 -2.80
C GLY A 29 7.39 -1.75 -1.85
N GLU A 30 6.87 -1.77 -0.61
CA GLU A 30 7.10 -2.88 0.33
C GLU A 30 5.89 -3.82 0.42
N TYR A 31 6.13 -5.10 0.16
CA TYR A 31 5.10 -6.14 0.14
C TYR A 31 5.50 -7.36 0.95
N LEU A 32 4.51 -8.01 1.54
CA LEU A 32 4.64 -9.29 2.23
C LEU A 32 3.88 -10.34 1.45
N PHE A 33 4.45 -11.53 1.29
CA PHE A 33 3.77 -12.64 0.65
C PHE A 33 4.21 -13.97 1.26
N ALA A 34 3.38 -15.01 1.09
CA ALA A 34 3.75 -16.38 1.43
C ALA A 34 3.51 -17.32 0.25
N THR A 35 4.28 -18.40 0.18
CA THR A 35 4.15 -19.42 -0.86
C THR A 35 3.39 -20.66 -0.37
N ASN A 36 2.71 -21.36 -1.28
CA ASN A 36 2.03 -22.62 -0.97
C ASN A 36 3.02 -23.77 -0.78
N GLU A 37 4.16 -23.71 -1.47
CA GLU A 37 5.21 -24.73 -1.52
C GLU A 37 6.60 -24.11 -1.40
N ASP A 38 7.64 -24.94 -1.33
CA ASP A 38 9.02 -24.47 -1.31
C ASP A 38 9.42 -24.01 -2.71
N VAL A 39 9.45 -22.68 -2.89
CA VAL A 39 9.81 -22.04 -4.16
C VAL A 39 11.25 -21.54 -4.06
N PRO A 40 12.13 -21.87 -5.03
CA PRO A 40 13.49 -21.34 -5.07
C PRO A 40 13.50 -19.80 -5.11
N LEU A 41 14.45 -19.19 -4.42
CA LEU A 41 14.57 -17.73 -4.35
C LEU A 41 14.72 -17.08 -5.74
N GLU A 42 15.41 -17.74 -6.68
CA GLU A 42 15.59 -17.28 -8.06
C GLU A 42 14.27 -17.20 -8.84
N GLU A 43 13.36 -18.15 -8.59
CA GLU A 43 12.04 -18.14 -9.21
C GLU A 43 11.19 -17.00 -8.64
N LEU A 44 11.29 -16.75 -7.33
CA LEU A 44 10.66 -15.60 -6.67
C LEU A 44 11.24 -14.26 -7.15
N ARG A 45 12.55 -14.19 -7.41
CA ARG A 45 13.18 -12.99 -8.01
C ARG A 45 12.64 -12.73 -9.40
N SER A 46 12.57 -13.76 -10.24
CA SER A 46 12.06 -13.65 -11.61
C SER A 46 10.62 -13.11 -11.67
N LEU A 47 9.79 -13.39 -10.66
CA LEU A 47 8.40 -12.91 -10.59
C LEU A 47 8.29 -11.37 -10.49
N PHE A 48 9.24 -10.72 -9.80
CA PHE A 48 9.18 -9.29 -9.49
C PHE A 48 10.25 -8.45 -10.20
N ASP A 49 11.12 -9.06 -11.00
CA ASP A 49 12.28 -8.43 -11.65
C ASP A 49 11.89 -7.18 -12.47
N GLU A 50 10.74 -7.22 -13.16
CA GLU A 50 10.25 -6.10 -13.97
C GLU A 50 9.95 -4.80 -13.17
N PHE A 51 9.83 -4.90 -11.85
CA PHE A 51 9.57 -3.76 -10.96
C PHE A 51 10.84 -3.22 -10.29
N GLY A 52 11.99 -3.87 -10.54
CA GLY A 52 13.25 -3.61 -9.86
C GLY A 52 13.20 -4.11 -8.42
N ILE A 53 13.97 -5.14 -8.10
CA ILE A 53 14.03 -5.67 -6.72
C ILE A 53 15.16 -4.97 -5.96
N ILE A 54 14.80 -4.20 -4.93
CA ILE A 54 15.75 -3.63 -3.97
C ILE A 54 16.18 -4.73 -2.98
N SER A 55 15.22 -5.48 -2.44
CA SER A 55 15.49 -6.64 -1.59
C SER A 55 14.39 -7.68 -1.64
N LEU A 56 14.79 -8.93 -1.40
CA LEU A 56 13.90 -10.07 -1.22
C LEU A 56 14.44 -10.92 -0.07
N GLU A 57 13.72 -10.94 1.05
CA GLU A 57 14.18 -11.51 2.31
C GLU A 57 13.13 -12.49 2.88
N PRO A 58 13.54 -13.68 3.34
CA PRO A 58 12.65 -14.53 4.13
C PRO A 58 12.37 -13.89 5.49
N LEU A 59 11.11 -13.88 5.92
CA LEU A 59 10.69 -13.40 7.23
C LEU A 59 10.49 -14.56 8.23
N ILE A 60 9.69 -15.55 7.83
CA ILE A 60 9.36 -16.71 8.65
C ILE A 60 9.54 -17.95 7.79
N ILE A 61 10.64 -18.67 7.99
CA ILE A 61 11.00 -19.83 7.16
C ILE A 61 9.90 -20.91 7.22
N ARG A 62 9.36 -21.18 8.41
CA ARG A 62 8.31 -22.18 8.64
C ARG A 62 7.03 -21.89 7.84
N ASP A 63 6.69 -20.61 7.71
CA ASP A 63 5.46 -20.17 7.03
C ASP A 63 5.72 -19.82 5.56
N ARG A 64 6.97 -19.94 5.12
CA ARG A 64 7.42 -19.58 3.77
C ARG A 64 7.02 -18.16 3.40
N SER A 65 7.16 -17.27 4.38
CA SER A 65 6.81 -15.85 4.27
C SER A 65 8.03 -15.04 3.89
N PHE A 66 7.85 -14.12 2.96
CA PHE A 66 8.89 -13.27 2.41
C PHE A 66 8.45 -11.82 2.43
N LYS A 67 9.44 -10.93 2.50
CA LYS A 67 9.30 -9.49 2.25
C LYS A 67 10.02 -9.16 0.96
N VAL A 68 9.33 -8.47 0.07
CA VAL A 68 9.94 -7.89 -1.14
C VAL A 68 9.84 -6.37 -1.08
N VAL A 69 10.95 -5.72 -1.44
CA VAL A 69 11.05 -4.27 -1.58
C VAL A 69 11.34 -3.98 -3.04
N LEU A 70 10.46 -3.22 -3.68
CA LEU A 70 10.50 -2.89 -5.11
C LEU A 70 10.91 -1.44 -5.31
N GLU A 71 11.70 -1.18 -6.35
CA GLU A 71 12.12 0.16 -6.76
C GLU A 71 10.93 0.95 -7.31
N LYS A 72 10.15 0.32 -8.20
CA LYS A 72 8.93 0.89 -8.74
C LYS A 72 7.72 0.20 -8.14
N ASP A 73 6.94 0.93 -7.35
CA ASP A 73 5.71 0.42 -6.73
C ASP A 73 4.61 0.19 -7.81
N PRO A 74 4.26 -1.07 -8.14
CA PRO A 74 3.21 -1.36 -9.13
C PRO A 74 1.80 -1.34 -8.52
N GLY A 75 1.70 -1.29 -7.19
CA GLY A 75 0.46 -1.46 -6.47
C GLY A 75 0.05 -2.93 -6.30
N LEU A 76 -0.67 -3.18 -5.21
CA LEU A 76 -1.17 -4.49 -4.83
C LEU A 76 -1.97 -5.23 -5.93
N PRO A 77 -2.91 -4.59 -6.67
CA PRO A 77 -3.72 -5.31 -7.67
C PRO A 77 -2.90 -5.96 -8.80
N ILE A 78 -1.79 -5.31 -9.21
CA ILE A 78 -0.90 -5.85 -10.25
C ILE A 78 -0.15 -7.07 -9.71
N LEU A 79 0.33 -6.97 -8.46
CA LEU A 79 1.04 -8.06 -7.81
C LEU A 79 0.12 -9.26 -7.51
N GLU A 80 -1.12 -9.02 -7.11
CA GLU A 80 -2.13 -10.07 -6.94
C GLU A 80 -2.41 -10.80 -8.25
N ALA A 81 -2.53 -10.08 -9.36
CA ALA A 81 -2.71 -10.67 -10.68
C ALA A 81 -1.53 -11.56 -11.08
N LYS A 82 -0.29 -11.09 -10.88
CA LYS A 82 0.93 -11.87 -11.13
C LYS A 82 1.07 -13.07 -10.20
N ALA A 83 0.80 -12.89 -8.91
CA ALA A 83 0.81 -13.95 -7.91
C ALA A 83 -0.17 -15.07 -8.28
N LYS A 84 -1.37 -14.69 -8.76
CA LYS A 84 -2.37 -15.64 -9.26
C LYS A 84 -1.92 -16.36 -10.52
N GLN A 85 -1.28 -15.67 -11.46
CA GLN A 85 -0.71 -16.28 -12.67
C GLN A 85 0.43 -17.25 -12.35
N PHE A 86 1.27 -16.90 -11.37
CA PHE A 86 2.37 -17.74 -10.90
C PHE A 86 1.87 -19.01 -10.19
N GLY A 87 0.71 -18.96 -9.54
CA GLY A 87 0.01 -20.13 -8.97
C GLY A 87 0.60 -20.68 -7.66
N LYS A 88 1.83 -20.27 -7.30
CA LYS A 88 2.51 -20.74 -6.07
C LYS A 88 2.46 -19.75 -4.91
N ILE A 89 1.96 -18.53 -5.12
CA ILE A 89 1.74 -17.55 -4.04
C ILE A 89 0.40 -17.82 -3.36
N ARG A 90 0.41 -17.91 -2.02
CA ARG A 90 -0.79 -18.08 -1.18
C ARG A 90 -1.53 -16.76 -0.99
N TYR A 91 -0.80 -15.72 -0.62
CA TYR A 91 -1.30 -14.37 -0.42
C TYR A 91 -0.18 -13.36 -0.65
N ILE A 92 -0.57 -12.12 -0.97
CA ILE A 92 0.31 -10.96 -1.03
C ILE A 92 -0.41 -9.75 -0.46
N GLU A 93 0.28 -8.90 0.28
CA GLU A 93 -0.27 -7.71 0.91
C GLU A 93 0.76 -6.58 1.01
N ARG A 94 0.29 -5.35 1.22
CA ARG A 94 1.15 -4.20 1.46
C ARG A 94 1.69 -4.23 2.89
N ASN A 95 2.97 -3.91 3.08
CA ASN A 95 3.54 -3.78 4.41
C ASN A 95 2.96 -2.55 5.13
N GLN A 96 2.17 -2.80 6.19
CA GLN A 96 1.52 -1.75 6.98
C GLN A 96 2.48 -1.11 7.99
N ILE A 97 2.45 0.22 8.09
CA ILE A 97 3.08 0.94 9.20
C ILE A 97 2.05 1.02 10.33
N MET A 98 2.21 0.22 11.38
CA MET A 98 1.45 0.44 12.61
C MET A 98 1.84 1.82 13.19
N GLN A 99 0.98 2.82 13.01
CA GLN A 99 1.06 4.05 13.78
C GLN A 99 0.77 3.66 15.23
N LYS A 100 1.80 3.55 16.06
CA LYS A 100 1.60 3.48 17.51
C LYS A 100 0.84 4.75 17.90
N TYR A 101 -0.39 4.61 18.34
CA TYR A 101 -1.08 5.69 19.02
C TYR A 101 -0.19 6.08 20.20
N LYS A 102 0.44 7.25 20.13
CA LYS A 102 0.85 7.94 21.34
C LYS A 102 -0.46 8.38 21.99
N SER A 103 -1.08 7.51 22.76
CA SER A 103 -2.03 7.93 23.78
C SER A 103 -1.23 8.82 24.73
N ASN A 104 -1.33 10.13 24.54
CA ASN A 104 -0.92 11.05 25.59
C ASN A 104 -1.81 10.71 26.80
N PRO A 105 -1.22 10.43 27.98
CA PRO A 105 -1.97 10.17 29.19
C PRO A 105 -2.82 11.38 29.61
#